data_AF-A0A2V2RSX1-F1
#
_entry.id   AF-A0A2V2RSX1-F1
#
_cell.length_a   1.000
_cell.length_b   1.000
_cell.length_c   1.000
_cell.angle_alpha   90.00
_cell.angle_beta   90.00
_cell.angle_gamma   90.00
#
_symmetry.space_group_name_H-M   'P 1'
#
loop_
_entity.id
_entity.type
_entity.pdbx_description
1 polymer ?
#
loop_
_entity_poly.entity_id
_entity_poly.type
_entity_poly.pdbx_seq_one_letter_code
_entity_poly.pdbx_strand_id
1 'polypeptide(L)'
;MKTPTQTYKSTIVPPLICAGIFALASWLLFALTDPKTDTAALYRLNTLKLLREKDRQRLESYGWVDRSKGWVRIPISQAMKLEEQRLHATPPHPSAASFPFVPVSVTEVPP
;
A
#
# COMPACT_ATOMS: atom_id res chain seq x y z
N MET A 1 -75.24 18.87 -17.85
CA MET A 1 -74.91 19.65 -16.64
C MET A 1 -73.85 18.85 -15.87
N LYS A 2 -72.69 19.48 -15.62
CA LYS A 2 -71.51 19.16 -14.75
C LYS A 2 -71.54 17.86 -13.91
N THR A 3 -70.48 17.07 -13.69
CA THR A 3 -69.06 16.93 -14.11
C THR A 3 -68.57 15.60 -13.49
N PRO A 4 -67.64 14.86 -14.11
CA PRO A 4 -66.99 13.72 -13.46
C PRO A 4 -65.86 14.22 -12.54
N THR A 5 -66.00 14.04 -11.22
CA THR A 5 -64.92 14.31 -10.25
C THR A 5 -64.88 13.20 -9.22
N GLN A 6 -64.37 12.04 -9.63
CA GLN A 6 -63.98 10.98 -8.69
C GLN A 6 -62.66 10.32 -9.11
N THR A 7 -61.67 11.13 -9.49
CA THR A 7 -60.35 10.65 -9.95
C THR A 7 -59.22 11.51 -9.38
N TYR A 8 -59.35 11.90 -8.10
CA TYR A 8 -58.32 12.68 -7.40
C TYR A 8 -57.59 11.86 -6.31
N LYS A 9 -58.23 10.83 -5.73
CA LYS A 9 -57.64 10.05 -4.64
C LYS A 9 -56.73 8.90 -5.09
N SER A 10 -56.84 8.41 -6.33
CA SER A 10 -56.06 7.25 -6.80
C SER A 10 -54.78 7.60 -7.57
N THR A 11 -54.63 8.84 -8.05
CA THR A 11 -53.51 9.28 -8.89
C THR A 11 -52.29 9.76 -8.10
N ILE A 12 -52.46 10.04 -6.80
CA ILE A 12 -51.41 10.52 -5.88
C ILE A 12 -50.62 9.35 -5.26
N VAL A 13 -51.23 8.18 -5.19
CA VAL A 13 -50.62 6.96 -4.63
C VAL A 13 -49.42 6.45 -5.46
N PRO A 14 -49.48 6.36 -6.81
CA PRO A 14 -48.34 5.86 -7.59
C PRO A 14 -47.04 6.68 -7.45
N PRO A 15 -47.02 8.03 -7.50
CA PRO A 15 -45.76 8.77 -7.34
C PRO A 15 -45.15 8.64 -5.95
N LEU A 16 -45.95 8.44 -4.89
CA LEU A 16 -45.45 8.24 -3.53
C LEU A 16 -44.79 6.86 -3.37
N ILE A 17 -45.37 5.82 -3.97
CA ILE A 17 -44.77 4.48 -3.98
C ILE A 17 -43.45 4.52 -4.78
N CYS A 18 -43.45 5.16 -5.94
CA CYS A 18 -42.23 5.32 -6.74
C CYS A 18 -41.14 6.11 -5.99
N ALA A 19 -41.48 7.19 -5.29
CA ALA A 19 -40.54 7.97 -4.51
C ALA A 19 -39.96 7.15 -3.33
N GLY A 20 -40.78 6.35 -2.67
CA GLY A 20 -40.34 5.44 -1.61
C GLY A 20 -39.38 4.36 -2.13
N ILE A 21 -39.69 3.75 -3.28
CA ILE A 21 -38.81 2.76 -3.92
C ILE A 21 -37.51 3.41 -4.38
N PHE A 22 -37.55 4.63 -4.93
CA PHE A 22 -36.35 5.36 -5.34
C PHE A 22 -35.46 5.73 -4.15
N ALA A 23 -36.06 6.19 -3.05
CA ALA A 23 -35.33 6.49 -1.82
C ALA A 23 -34.72 5.23 -1.21
N LEU A 24 -35.46 4.11 -1.21
CA LEU A 24 -34.98 2.83 -0.71
C LEU A 24 -33.88 2.26 -1.61
N ALA A 25 -34.04 2.33 -2.94
CA ALA A 25 -33.03 1.91 -3.90
C ALA A 25 -31.77 2.78 -3.83
N SER A 26 -31.92 4.09 -3.66
CA SER A 26 -30.79 5.01 -3.48
C SER A 26 -30.09 4.78 -2.13
N TRP A 27 -30.84 4.53 -1.06
CA TRP A 27 -30.28 4.19 0.26
C TRP A 27 -29.59 2.82 0.23
N LEU A 28 -30.17 1.85 -0.49
CA LEU A 28 -29.60 0.52 -0.69
C LEU A 28 -28.31 0.62 -1.52
N LEU A 29 -28.31 1.33 -2.65
CA LEU A 29 -27.11 1.55 -3.47
C LEU A 29 -26.01 2.30 -2.69
N PHE A 30 -26.39 3.25 -1.83
CA PHE A 30 -25.45 3.93 -0.94
C PHE A 30 -24.90 3.00 0.14
N ALA A 31 -25.74 2.13 0.72
CA ALA A 31 -25.33 1.13 1.70
C ALA A 31 -24.45 0.01 1.09
N LEU A 32 -24.61 -0.29 -0.20
CA LEU A 32 -23.75 -1.22 -0.94
C LEU A 32 -22.48 -0.57 -1.50
N THR A 33 -22.38 0.77 -1.50
CA THR A 33 -21.18 1.48 -1.90
C THR A 33 -20.27 1.62 -0.69
N ASP A 34 -19.33 0.69 -0.53
CA ASP A 34 -18.36 0.71 0.57
C ASP A 34 -17.62 2.06 0.58
N PRO A 35 -17.68 2.83 1.69
CA PRO A 35 -16.96 4.09 1.80
C PRO A 35 -15.46 3.79 1.86
N LYS A 36 -14.79 3.82 0.70
CA LYS A 36 -13.32 3.77 0.47
C LYS A 36 -12.56 3.30 1.72
N THR A 37 -12.78 2.03 2.08
CA THR A 37 -12.49 1.56 3.44
C THR A 37 -10.99 1.57 3.68
N ASP A 38 -10.55 2.22 4.76
CA ASP A 38 -9.15 2.28 5.21
C ASP A 38 -8.53 0.89 5.48
N THR A 39 -9.34 -0.18 5.44
CA THR A 39 -8.93 -1.58 5.53
C THR A 39 -7.81 -1.94 4.55
N ALA A 40 -7.84 -1.43 3.32
CA ALA A 40 -6.77 -1.66 2.34
C ALA A 40 -5.46 -0.97 2.76
N ALA A 41 -5.53 0.22 3.37
CA ALA A 41 -4.36 0.90 3.91
C ALA A 41 -3.80 0.15 5.13
N LEU A 42 -4.66 -0.30 6.03
CA LEU A 42 -4.29 -1.10 7.20
C LEU A 42 -3.63 -2.43 6.78
N TYR A 43 -4.14 -3.09 5.75
CA TYR A 43 -3.55 -4.32 5.23
C TYR A 43 -2.13 -4.11 4.69
N ARG A 44 -1.91 -3.04 3.91
CA ARG A 44 -0.57 -2.69 3.40
C ARG A 44 0.41 -2.42 4.53
N LEU A 45 0.00 -1.62 5.52
CA LEU A 45 0.85 -1.30 6.67
C LEU A 45 1.24 -2.54 7.48
N ASN A 46 0.30 -3.46 7.72
CA ASN A 46 0.59 -4.71 8.41
C ASN A 46 1.52 -5.62 7.60
N THR A 47 1.32 -5.70 6.28
CA THR A 47 2.20 -6.47 5.38
C THR A 47 3.62 -5.92 5.41
N LEU A 48 3.79 -4.59 5.34
CA LEU A 48 5.09 -3.94 5.44
C LEU A 48 5.78 -4.20 6.79
N LYS A 49 5.03 -4.14 7.90
CA LYS A 49 5.56 -4.47 9.23
C LYS A 49 6.06 -5.91 9.30
N LEU A 50 5.28 -6.87 8.79
CA LEU A 50 5.66 -8.28 8.76
C LEU A 50 6.92 -8.53 7.93
N LEU A 51 7.03 -7.90 6.76
CA LEU A 51 8.22 -8.00 5.91
C LEU A 51 9.46 -7.44 6.63
N ARG A 52 9.34 -6.23 7.21
CA ARG A 52 10.43 -5.62 7.97
C ARG A 52 10.86 -6.44 9.17
N GLU A 53 9.93 -7.07 9.86
CA GLU A 53 10.24 -7.96 10.99
C GLU A 53 11.04 -9.19 10.53
N LYS A 54 10.59 -9.85 9.45
CA LYS A 54 11.32 -10.99 8.86
C LYS A 54 12.72 -10.59 8.39
N ASP A 55 12.84 -9.43 7.76
CA ASP A 55 14.12 -8.91 7.30
C ASP A 55 15.04 -8.60 8.48
N ARG A 56 14.53 -7.96 9.55
CA ARG A 56 15.31 -7.70 10.76
C ARG A 56 15.81 -8.98 11.41
N GLN A 57 14.94 -9.98 11.59
CA GLN A 57 15.32 -11.27 12.17
C GLN A 57 16.42 -11.96 11.36
N ARG A 58 16.36 -11.86 10.03
CA ARG A 58 17.45 -12.34 9.17
C ARG A 58 18.70 -11.47 9.36
N LEU A 59 18.62 -10.15 9.24
CA LEU A 59 19.79 -9.27 9.34
C LEU A 59 20.49 -9.31 10.71
N GLU A 60 19.79 -9.64 11.79
CA GLU A 60 20.34 -9.64 13.15
C GLU A 60 20.86 -11.01 13.63
N SER A 61 20.64 -12.07 12.86
CA SER A 61 21.08 -13.42 13.22
C SER A 61 22.21 -13.93 12.32
N TYR A 62 23.02 -14.83 12.87
CA TYR A 62 24.01 -15.59 12.10
C TYR A 62 23.34 -16.62 11.21
N GLY A 63 23.97 -16.95 10.09
CA GLY A 63 23.49 -18.03 9.23
C GLY A 63 24.44 -18.34 8.09
N TRP A 64 24.22 -19.46 7.41
CA TRP A 64 24.96 -19.79 6.19
C TRP A 64 24.36 -19.04 5.00
N VAL A 65 25.22 -18.44 4.18
CA VAL A 65 24.83 -17.90 2.87
C VAL A 65 25.04 -18.96 1.80
N ASP A 66 26.23 -19.57 1.77
CA ASP A 66 26.57 -20.67 0.89
C ASP A 66 27.49 -21.64 1.65
N ARG A 67 26.92 -22.77 2.09
CA ARG A 67 27.66 -23.76 2.88
C ARG A 67 28.73 -24.48 2.08
N SER A 68 28.52 -24.66 0.77
CA SER A 68 29.48 -25.34 -0.10
C SER A 68 30.77 -24.53 -0.26
N LYS A 69 30.65 -23.19 -0.28
CA LYS A 69 31.77 -22.25 -0.38
C LYS A 69 32.27 -21.76 0.99
N GLY A 70 31.63 -22.18 2.07
CA GLY A 70 31.98 -21.76 3.43
C GLY A 70 31.57 -20.33 3.79
N TRP A 71 30.62 -19.71 3.06
CA TRP A 71 30.22 -18.33 3.30
C TRP A 71 29.17 -18.22 4.40
N VAL A 72 29.48 -17.42 5.42
CA VAL A 72 28.64 -17.17 6.59
C VAL A 72 28.20 -15.72 6.61
N ARG A 73 26.92 -15.50 6.91
CA ARG A 73 26.34 -14.20 7.26
C ARG A 73 26.61 -13.92 8.73
N ILE A 74 27.13 -12.73 9.00
CA ILE A 74 27.18 -12.15 10.34
C ILE A 74 26.02 -11.16 10.54
N PRO A 75 25.54 -10.95 11.78
CA PRO A 75 24.58 -9.90 12.10
C PRO A 75 25.06 -8.52 11.65
N ILE A 76 24.15 -7.72 11.10
CA ILE A 76 24.47 -6.39 10.57
C ILE A 76 25.08 -5.47 11.63
N SER A 77 24.65 -5.60 12.89
CA SER A 77 25.20 -4.84 14.01
C SER A 77 26.68 -5.15 14.29
N GLN A 78 27.11 -6.39 14.03
CA GLN A 78 28.51 -6.79 14.15
C GLN A 78 29.31 -6.39 12.91
N ALA A 79 28.74 -6.54 11.72
CA ALA A 79 29.34 -6.03 10.48
C ALA A 79 29.64 -4.53 10.58
N MET A 80 28.68 -3.74 11.06
CA MET A 80 28.84 -2.30 11.28
C MET A 80 30.02 -1.97 12.21
N LYS A 81 30.18 -2.71 13.31
CA LYS A 81 31.31 -2.51 14.24
C LYS A 81 32.65 -2.85 13.62
N LEU A 82 32.70 -3.93 12.84
CA LEU A 82 33.93 -4.33 12.14
C LEU A 82 34.31 -3.31 11.07
N GLU A 83 33.33 -2.79 10.32
CA GLU A 83 33.56 -1.73 9.34
C GLU A 83 33.97 -0.42 10.02
N GLU A 84 33.36 -0.05 11.15
CA GLU A 84 33.78 1.11 11.93
C GLU A 84 35.26 0.97 12.36
N GLN A 85 35.65 -0.16 12.92
CA GLN A 85 37.06 -0.43 13.30
C GLN A 85 38.00 -0.34 12.10
N ARG A 86 37.59 -0.90 10.95
CA ARG A 86 38.35 -0.83 9.70
C ARG A 86 38.50 0.62 9.22
N LEU A 87 37.45 1.42 9.29
CA LEU A 87 37.46 2.82 8.89
C LEU A 87 38.36 3.64 9.80
N HIS A 88 38.30 3.44 11.12
CA HIS A 88 39.22 4.09 12.07
C HIS A 88 40.69 3.73 11.82
N ALA A 89 40.96 2.51 11.36
CA ALA A 89 42.31 2.07 10.99
C ALA A 89 42.80 2.62 9.63
N THR A 90 41.90 3.11 8.79
CA THR A 90 42.23 3.61 7.45
C THR A 90 42.43 5.13 7.53
N PRO A 91 43.58 5.68 7.10
CA PRO A 91 43.80 7.12 7.12
C PRO A 91 42.79 7.83 6.21
N PRO A 92 42.24 8.99 6.62
CA PRO A 92 41.30 9.74 5.80
C PRO A 92 41.99 10.22 4.51
N HIS A 93 41.45 9.80 3.37
CA HIS A 93 41.86 10.30 2.05
C HIS A 93 40.76 11.24 1.52
N PRO A 94 41.11 12.36 0.86
CA PRO A 94 40.12 13.21 0.20
C PRO A 94 39.28 12.39 -0.80
N SER A 95 37.96 12.54 -0.75
CA SER A 95 37.08 11.88 -1.70
C SER A 95 37.38 12.41 -3.10
N ALA A 96 37.85 11.56 -4.00
CA ALA A 96 37.90 11.88 -5.43
C ALA A 96 36.48 12.23 -5.88
N ALA A 97 36.33 13.35 -6.61
CA ALA A 97 35.05 13.89 -7.01
C ALA A 97 34.15 12.80 -7.63
N SER A 98 33.02 12.53 -6.99
CA SER A 98 31.97 11.67 -7.52
C SER A 98 31.38 12.35 -8.76
N PHE A 99 31.52 11.70 -9.92
CA PHE A 99 30.93 12.17 -11.17
C PHE A 99 29.41 12.34 -11.01
N PRO A 100 28.80 13.36 -11.65
CA PRO A 100 27.37 13.57 -11.56
C PRO A 100 26.60 12.38 -12.14
N PHE A 101 25.53 12.05 -11.44
CA PHE A 101 24.49 11.10 -11.80
C PHE A 101 24.09 11.25 -13.28
N VAL A 102 24.27 10.19 -14.08
CA VAL A 102 23.68 10.08 -15.41
C VAL A 102 22.27 9.52 -15.21
N PRO A 103 21.19 10.28 -15.47
CA PRO A 103 19.84 9.75 -15.39
C PRO A 103 19.67 8.64 -16.43
N VAL A 104 19.30 7.45 -15.98
CA VAL A 104 18.86 6.37 -16.87
C VAL A 104 17.56 6.83 -17.52
N SER A 105 17.64 7.22 -18.80
CA SER A 105 16.45 7.38 -19.63
C SER A 105 15.79 6.02 -19.76
N VAL A 106 14.64 5.85 -19.11
CA VAL A 106 13.80 4.66 -19.26
C VAL A 106 13.26 4.67 -20.68
N THR A 107 13.92 3.95 -21.57
CA THR A 107 13.43 3.73 -22.93
C THR A 107 12.15 2.91 -22.85
N GLU A 108 11.11 3.51 -23.41
CA GLU A 108 9.74 3.06 -23.57
C GLU A 108 9.60 1.57 -23.93
N VAL A 109 8.68 0.88 -23.26
CA VAL A 109 8.28 -0.51 -23.54
C VAL A 109 7.49 -0.52 -24.86
N PRO A 110 7.91 -1.28 -25.89
CA PRO A 110 7.17 -1.34 -27.15
C PRO A 110 5.83 -2.09 -27.00
N PRO A 111 4.84 -1.81 -27.89
CA PRO A 111 3.45 -2.23 -27.77
C PRO A 111 3.21 -3.74 -27.85
#